data_AF-A0A7X3HHB3-F1
#
_entry.id   AF-A0A7X3HHB3-F1
#
_cell.length_a   1.000
_cell.length_b   1.000
_cell.length_c   1.000
_cell.angle_alpha   90.00
_cell.angle_beta   90.00
_cell.angle_gamma   90.00
#
_symmetry.space_group_name_H-M   'P 1'
#
loop_
_entity.id
_entity.type
_entity.pdbx_description
1 polymer ?
#
loop_
_entity_poly.entity_id
_entity_poly.type
_entity_poly.pdbx_seq_one_letter_code
_entity_poly.pdbx_strand_id
1 'polypeptide(L)'
;MSGILLKLTTAGRAALVNADNTGTAAHRIAAVGLSTAAFKPTATLSAVPNEIKRVETIAGVNVGGGIIHLTIRDDSADQYPLHGFGIYLGNGVLLGTHSAKTPILEKSAAAILLLSTDAEFVDVDTASLTFGDASFANPPASQTVPGIVELATWGETELGRDNRRAVTPAGLTARLRAFAPLASPGLSGMPTAPTAPAGTVSDQIATTAFVQSTVHQASVGQIVLEPRTSARAGFMKANGVVLRRSDYPQLWGYAVSSGALVTEAHWQAGSQGCFSSGDGEETFRIPDLRGEFLRCWDDGRGIDAARRIGSYQASQNLAHAHPARSGPAGRHGHRAWSEPQGRHNHGGRTSDDGEHTHASGISRNAMVYGGGGPQDDIGEGRSNDIRTSADGRHGHTIPQDGSHVHIVGMNEAEDHIHPITIDTDGGGEARPRNIALLAMIRAY
;
A
#
# COMPACT_ATOMS: atom_id res chain seq x y z
N MET A 1 -14.90 -65.10 72.87
CA MET A 1 -15.95 -64.25 73.47
C MET A 1 -17.27 -65.00 73.30
N SER A 2 -18.23 -64.87 74.21
CA SER A 2 -19.55 -65.51 74.03
C SER A 2 -20.27 -64.80 72.88
N GLY A 3 -20.71 -65.54 71.86
CA GLY A 3 -21.51 -64.98 70.77
C GLY A 3 -22.90 -64.55 71.27
N ILE A 4 -23.62 -63.79 70.44
CA ILE A 4 -25.03 -63.50 70.68
C ILE A 4 -25.81 -64.79 70.41
N LEU A 5 -26.41 -65.36 71.47
CA LEU A 5 -27.24 -66.56 71.35
C LEU A 5 -28.55 -66.23 70.60
N LEU A 6 -28.74 -66.87 69.45
CA LEU A 6 -30.00 -66.82 68.70
C LEU A 6 -30.94 -67.94 69.17
N LYS A 7 -32.19 -67.59 69.49
CA LYS A 7 -33.23 -68.60 69.68
C LYS A 7 -33.82 -68.97 68.32
N LEU A 8 -33.49 -70.17 67.85
CA LEU A 8 -34.10 -70.78 66.66
C LEU A 8 -35.61 -70.93 66.82
N THR A 9 -36.34 -70.68 65.73
CA THR A 9 -37.77 -70.99 65.63
C THR A 9 -37.98 -72.43 65.17
N THR A 10 -39.14 -73.02 65.45
CA THR A 10 -39.51 -74.36 64.97
C THR A 10 -39.59 -74.38 63.44
N ALA A 11 -40.13 -73.31 62.83
CA ALA A 11 -40.20 -73.17 61.37
C ALA A 11 -38.81 -73.00 60.74
N GLY A 12 -37.93 -72.21 61.36
CA GLY A 12 -36.55 -72.01 60.95
C GLY A 12 -35.71 -73.28 61.05
N ARG A 13 -35.85 -74.02 62.17
CA ARG A 13 -35.24 -75.35 62.32
C ARG A 13 -35.75 -76.32 61.25
N ALA A 14 -37.05 -76.38 61.01
CA ALA A 14 -37.64 -77.27 60.00
C ALA A 14 -37.19 -76.89 58.57
N ALA A 15 -37.08 -75.61 58.25
CA ALA A 15 -36.58 -75.15 56.96
C ALA A 15 -35.13 -75.57 56.70
N LEU A 16 -34.31 -75.70 57.73
CA LEU A 16 -32.91 -76.16 57.60
C LEU A 16 -32.76 -77.68 57.48
N VAL A 17 -33.82 -78.49 57.58
CA VAL A 17 -33.74 -79.95 57.39
C VAL A 17 -33.97 -80.28 55.92
N ASN A 18 -33.14 -81.17 55.35
CA ASN A 18 -33.34 -81.63 53.97
C ASN A 18 -34.61 -82.49 53.83
N ALA A 19 -35.13 -82.64 52.61
CA ALA A 19 -36.40 -83.34 52.35
C ALA A 19 -36.44 -84.79 52.88
N ASP A 20 -35.28 -85.44 52.96
CA ASP A 20 -35.13 -86.83 53.43
C ASP A 20 -34.91 -86.96 54.95
N ASN A 21 -34.81 -85.85 55.69
CA ASN A 21 -34.47 -85.80 57.13
C ASN A 21 -33.11 -86.44 57.51
N THR A 22 -32.16 -86.46 56.58
CA THR A 22 -30.81 -87.07 56.71
C THR A 22 -29.67 -86.05 56.84
N GLY A 23 -29.94 -84.75 56.67
CA GLY A 23 -28.93 -83.70 56.71
C GLY A 23 -29.54 -82.29 56.62
N THR A 24 -28.69 -81.27 56.46
CA THR A 24 -29.12 -79.87 56.40
C THR A 24 -29.37 -79.39 54.97
N ALA A 25 -30.46 -78.64 54.76
CA ALA A 25 -30.77 -77.96 53.51
C ALA A 25 -29.93 -76.68 53.36
N ALA A 26 -29.48 -76.38 52.15
CA ALA A 26 -28.73 -75.17 51.84
C ALA A 26 -29.66 -73.96 51.73
N HIS A 27 -29.48 -72.95 52.60
CA HIS A 27 -30.31 -71.75 52.61
C HIS A 27 -29.47 -70.48 52.63
N ARG A 28 -29.76 -69.57 51.68
CA ARG A 28 -29.26 -68.20 51.71
C ARG A 28 -29.97 -67.42 52.82
N ILE A 29 -29.21 -66.77 53.69
CA ILE A 29 -29.70 -65.71 54.55
C ILE A 29 -29.93 -64.47 53.68
N ALA A 30 -31.16 -63.95 53.67
CA ALA A 30 -31.58 -62.93 52.72
C ALA A 30 -31.84 -61.56 53.33
N ALA A 31 -32.30 -61.50 54.58
CA ALA A 31 -32.52 -60.24 55.28
C ALA A 31 -32.41 -60.41 56.79
N VAL A 32 -32.21 -59.31 57.50
CA VAL A 32 -32.35 -59.22 58.96
C VAL A 32 -33.47 -58.25 59.31
N GLY A 33 -34.49 -58.74 60.02
CA GLY A 33 -35.55 -57.91 60.60
C GLY A 33 -35.05 -57.23 61.88
N LEU A 34 -35.25 -55.92 61.99
CA LEU A 34 -34.81 -55.12 63.13
C LEU A 34 -36.01 -54.75 64.01
N SER A 35 -35.89 -54.93 65.33
CA SER A 35 -36.95 -54.70 66.31
C SER A 35 -36.69 -53.50 67.20
N THR A 36 -37.70 -52.66 67.40
CA THR A 36 -37.63 -51.41 68.18
C THR A 36 -38.01 -51.53 69.64
N ALA A 37 -38.41 -52.72 70.10
CA ALA A 37 -38.75 -52.97 71.50
C ALA A 37 -38.34 -54.37 71.94
N ALA A 38 -37.96 -54.51 73.21
CA ALA A 38 -37.56 -55.79 73.77
C ALA A 38 -38.71 -56.82 73.68
N PHE A 39 -38.42 -58.01 73.16
CA PHE A 39 -39.36 -59.12 73.10
C PHE A 39 -38.76 -60.38 73.71
N LYS A 40 -39.59 -61.42 73.92
CA LYS A 40 -39.12 -62.73 74.39
C LYS A 40 -38.92 -63.65 73.17
N PRO A 41 -37.68 -64.04 72.82
CA PRO A 41 -37.46 -65.03 71.77
C PRO A 41 -38.10 -66.37 72.15
N THR A 42 -38.99 -66.90 71.30
CA THR A 42 -39.60 -68.22 71.47
C THR A 42 -39.48 -69.04 70.19
N ALA A 43 -39.57 -70.37 70.31
CA ALA A 43 -39.54 -71.26 69.15
C ALA A 43 -40.78 -71.08 68.24
N THR A 44 -41.86 -70.48 68.74
CA THR A 44 -43.13 -70.32 68.03
C THR A 44 -43.23 -69.02 67.20
N LEU A 45 -42.21 -68.16 67.19
CA LEU A 45 -42.21 -66.94 66.39
C LEU A 45 -42.15 -67.26 64.89
N SER A 46 -43.02 -66.63 64.11
CA SER A 46 -43.03 -66.67 62.63
C SER A 46 -42.53 -65.36 62.00
N ALA A 47 -42.51 -64.27 62.75
CA ALA A 47 -41.97 -62.96 62.40
C ALA A 47 -41.33 -62.29 63.62
N VAL A 48 -40.50 -61.27 63.41
CA VAL A 48 -39.88 -60.50 64.50
C VAL A 48 -40.95 -59.59 65.14
N PRO A 49 -41.17 -59.63 66.47
CA PRO A 49 -42.08 -58.70 67.13
C PRO A 49 -41.56 -57.26 67.06
N ASN A 50 -42.46 -56.28 66.87
CA ASN A 50 -42.12 -54.85 66.75
C ASN A 50 -41.06 -54.56 65.68
N GLU A 51 -41.11 -55.30 64.56
CA GLU A 51 -40.20 -55.14 63.42
C GLU A 51 -40.45 -53.80 62.71
N ILE A 52 -39.44 -52.92 62.67
CA ILE A 52 -39.52 -51.65 61.93
C ILE A 52 -39.22 -51.84 60.44
N LYS A 53 -38.23 -52.69 60.11
CA LYS A 53 -37.84 -53.00 58.73
C LYS A 53 -37.00 -54.26 58.61
N ARG A 54 -36.85 -54.72 57.37
CA ARG A 54 -35.88 -55.73 56.94
C ARG A 54 -34.73 -55.06 56.23
N VAL A 55 -33.52 -55.47 56.57
CA VAL A 55 -32.28 -54.99 55.97
C VAL A 55 -31.66 -56.11 55.15
N GLU A 56 -31.49 -55.88 53.85
CA GLU A 56 -30.90 -56.83 52.89
C GLU A 56 -29.39 -56.60 52.68
N THR A 57 -28.88 -55.43 53.10
CA THR A 57 -27.45 -55.06 53.14
C THR A 57 -26.73 -55.75 54.31
N ILE A 58 -26.65 -57.08 54.20
CA ILE A 58 -26.07 -57.97 55.22
C ILE A 58 -24.91 -58.78 54.65
N ALA A 59 -23.77 -58.76 55.36
CA ALA A 59 -22.60 -59.57 55.09
C ALA A 59 -22.47 -60.67 56.15
N GLY A 60 -21.87 -61.80 55.79
CA GLY A 60 -21.47 -62.76 56.80
C GLY A 60 -20.59 -63.87 56.28
N VAL A 61 -19.97 -64.57 57.22
CA VAL A 61 -19.16 -65.76 56.99
C VAL A 61 -19.50 -66.81 58.06
N ASN A 62 -19.55 -68.08 57.66
CA ASN A 62 -19.58 -69.16 58.63
C ASN A 62 -18.17 -69.29 59.23
N VAL A 63 -18.06 -69.21 60.56
CA VAL A 63 -16.79 -69.31 61.29
C VAL A 63 -16.56 -70.70 61.90
N GLY A 64 -17.49 -71.64 61.66
CA GLY A 64 -17.45 -73.02 62.14
C GLY A 64 -18.12 -73.19 63.51
N GLY A 65 -18.28 -74.45 63.93
CA GLY A 65 -18.76 -74.78 65.28
C GLY A 65 -20.19 -74.33 65.60
N GLY A 66 -21.06 -74.15 64.61
CA GLY A 66 -22.42 -73.64 64.80
C GLY A 66 -22.51 -72.11 64.90
N ILE A 67 -21.42 -71.38 64.65
CA ILE A 67 -21.38 -69.91 64.74
C ILE A 67 -21.29 -69.30 63.34
N ILE A 68 -22.05 -68.22 63.12
CA ILE A 68 -21.86 -67.31 61.99
C ILE A 68 -21.36 -65.95 62.49
N HIS A 69 -20.50 -65.31 61.70
CA HIS A 69 -20.22 -63.88 61.85
C HIS A 69 -21.16 -63.12 60.91
N LEU A 70 -21.95 -62.19 61.45
CA LEU A 70 -22.95 -61.41 60.72
C LEU A 70 -22.66 -59.91 60.88
N THR A 71 -22.55 -59.19 59.77
CA THR A 71 -22.48 -57.73 59.73
C THR A 71 -23.70 -57.16 59.03
N ILE A 72 -24.44 -56.31 59.73
CA ILE A 72 -25.64 -55.63 59.24
C ILE A 72 -25.28 -54.17 59.01
N ARG A 73 -25.51 -53.66 57.80
CA ARG A 73 -25.41 -52.23 57.48
C ARG A 73 -26.79 -51.65 57.19
N ASP A 74 -27.11 -50.53 57.81
CA ASP A 74 -28.28 -49.73 57.45
C ASP A 74 -27.92 -48.24 57.38
N ASP A 75 -28.03 -47.67 56.18
CA ASP A 75 -27.73 -46.27 55.84
C ASP A 75 -28.97 -45.45 55.44
N SER A 76 -30.19 -45.97 55.69
CA SER A 76 -31.39 -45.16 55.54
C SER A 76 -31.45 -44.04 56.59
N ALA A 77 -32.33 -43.06 56.38
CA ALA A 77 -32.57 -41.97 57.33
C ALA A 77 -33.42 -42.38 58.56
N ASP A 78 -33.80 -43.65 58.69
CA ASP A 78 -34.65 -44.10 59.81
C ASP A 78 -33.91 -43.95 61.15
N GLN A 79 -34.65 -43.53 62.18
CA GLN A 79 -34.17 -43.41 63.55
C GLN A 79 -34.91 -44.41 64.46
N TYR A 80 -34.16 -45.22 65.20
CA TYR A 80 -34.73 -46.21 66.12
C TYR A 80 -33.74 -46.73 67.16
N PRO A 81 -34.21 -47.08 68.37
CA PRO A 81 -33.51 -48.01 69.25
C PRO A 81 -33.57 -49.42 68.66
N LEU A 82 -32.45 -50.14 68.61
CA LEU A 82 -32.41 -51.55 68.23
C LEU A 82 -32.44 -52.42 69.48
N HIS A 83 -33.57 -53.05 69.80
CA HIS A 83 -33.72 -53.94 70.95
C HIS A 83 -33.57 -55.42 70.62
N GLY A 84 -33.58 -55.78 69.34
CA GLY A 84 -33.48 -57.16 68.90
C GLY A 84 -33.48 -57.26 67.39
N PHE A 85 -33.10 -58.43 66.89
CA PHE A 85 -33.07 -58.72 65.47
C PHE A 85 -33.43 -60.19 65.21
N GLY A 86 -33.90 -60.47 63.99
CA GLY A 86 -34.20 -61.82 63.52
C GLY A 86 -33.68 -62.06 62.12
N ILE A 87 -33.15 -63.26 61.89
CA ILE A 87 -32.55 -63.65 60.61
C ILE A 87 -33.61 -64.31 59.73
N TYR A 88 -33.81 -63.81 58.52
CA TYR A 88 -34.72 -64.38 57.53
C TYR A 88 -33.96 -65.11 56.42
N LEU A 89 -34.40 -66.33 56.13
CA LEU A 89 -33.93 -67.12 54.99
C LEU A 89 -34.55 -66.61 53.68
N GLY A 90 -33.95 -66.93 52.54
CA GLY A 90 -34.42 -66.52 51.19
C GLY A 90 -35.80 -67.04 50.79
N ASN A 91 -36.37 -68.00 51.51
CA ASN A 91 -37.76 -68.44 51.37
C ASN A 91 -38.73 -67.68 52.30
N GLY A 92 -38.27 -66.64 52.98
CA GLY A 92 -39.06 -65.81 53.91
C GLY A 92 -39.22 -66.37 55.32
N VAL A 93 -38.69 -67.57 55.61
CA VAL A 93 -38.80 -68.19 56.95
C VAL A 93 -37.87 -67.49 57.95
N LEU A 94 -38.41 -67.13 59.12
CA LEU A 94 -37.65 -66.63 60.26
C LEU A 94 -36.81 -67.76 60.87
N LEU A 95 -35.50 -67.73 60.67
CA LEU A 95 -34.55 -68.72 61.18
C LEU A 95 -34.48 -68.69 62.71
N GLY A 96 -34.21 -67.52 63.27
CA GLY A 96 -34.01 -67.32 64.70
C GLY A 96 -33.96 -65.85 65.09
N THR A 97 -34.10 -65.58 66.39
CA THR A 97 -34.19 -64.22 66.94
C THR A 97 -33.32 -64.03 68.17
N HIS A 98 -32.84 -62.80 68.35
CA HIS A 98 -32.25 -62.31 69.59
C HIS A 98 -32.95 -61.02 70.03
N SER A 99 -33.06 -60.80 71.34
CA SER A 99 -33.54 -59.53 71.91
C SER A 99 -32.96 -59.31 73.31
N ALA A 100 -32.66 -58.04 73.61
CA ALA A 100 -32.15 -57.57 74.88
C ALA A 100 -33.13 -56.56 75.53
N LYS A 101 -33.16 -56.54 76.87
CA LYS A 101 -34.00 -55.60 77.64
C LYS A 101 -33.55 -54.14 77.46
N THR A 102 -32.25 -53.91 77.33
CA THR A 102 -31.65 -52.63 76.96
C THR A 102 -31.49 -52.54 75.43
N PRO A 103 -31.47 -51.35 74.83
CA PRO A 103 -31.07 -51.19 73.44
C PRO A 103 -29.67 -51.78 73.22
N ILE A 104 -29.51 -52.52 72.12
CA ILE A 104 -28.23 -53.02 71.60
C ILE A 104 -27.45 -51.85 70.98
N LEU A 105 -28.16 -50.94 70.29
CA LEU A 105 -27.64 -49.72 69.68
C LEU A 105 -28.78 -48.72 69.46
N GLU A 106 -28.48 -47.43 69.48
CA GLU A 106 -29.38 -46.33 69.07
C GLU A 106 -28.94 -45.80 67.70
N LYS A 107 -29.81 -45.85 66.68
CA LYS A 107 -29.52 -45.29 65.35
C LYS A 107 -30.19 -43.93 65.19
N SER A 108 -29.41 -42.89 64.86
CA SER A 108 -29.93 -41.58 64.46
C SER A 108 -30.06 -41.47 62.92
N ALA A 109 -30.85 -40.51 62.44
CA ALA A 109 -31.07 -40.28 61.01
C ALA A 109 -29.79 -39.94 60.23
N ALA A 110 -28.78 -39.35 60.89
CA ALA A 110 -27.49 -38.98 60.28
C ALA A 110 -26.41 -40.06 60.43
N ALA A 111 -26.70 -41.17 61.13
CA ALA A 111 -25.75 -42.24 61.40
C ALA A 111 -26.07 -43.49 60.57
N ILE A 112 -25.03 -44.08 59.97
CA ILE A 112 -25.08 -45.43 59.41
C ILE A 112 -24.97 -46.42 60.58
N LEU A 113 -25.92 -47.34 60.70
CA LEU A 113 -25.78 -48.48 61.59
C LEU A 113 -24.84 -49.49 60.93
N LEU A 114 -23.80 -49.90 61.66
CA LEU A 114 -22.95 -51.04 61.32
C LEU A 114 -22.84 -51.94 62.54
N LEU A 115 -23.65 -53.00 62.59
CA LEU A 115 -23.64 -53.98 63.67
C LEU A 115 -22.94 -55.26 63.19
N SER A 116 -21.75 -55.52 63.70
CA SER A 116 -21.00 -56.76 63.51
C SER A 116 -21.13 -57.61 64.77
N THR A 117 -21.61 -58.85 64.63
CA THR A 117 -21.82 -59.77 65.75
C THR A 117 -21.60 -61.22 65.33
N ASP A 118 -21.03 -61.99 66.24
CA ASP A 118 -21.10 -63.45 66.16
C ASP A 118 -22.47 -63.91 66.66
N ALA A 119 -23.07 -64.85 65.95
CA ALA A 119 -24.36 -65.45 66.27
C ALA A 119 -24.22 -66.98 66.33
N GLU A 120 -24.51 -67.55 67.50
CA GLU A 120 -24.35 -68.97 67.79
C GLU A 120 -25.69 -69.70 67.69
N PHE A 121 -25.70 -70.82 66.94
CA PHE A 121 -26.83 -71.72 66.76
C PHE A 121 -26.60 -73.03 67.53
N VAL A 122 -27.44 -73.27 68.53
CA VAL A 122 -27.42 -74.53 69.28
C VAL A 122 -28.23 -75.60 68.53
N ASP A 123 -27.59 -76.74 68.29
CA ASP A 123 -28.13 -77.94 67.62
C ASP A 123 -28.45 -77.77 66.11
N VAL A 124 -27.62 -77.05 65.35
CA VAL A 124 -27.68 -76.90 63.87
C VAL A 124 -26.27 -76.80 63.28
N ASP A 125 -26.02 -77.49 62.17
CA ASP A 125 -24.81 -77.25 61.36
C ASP A 125 -24.98 -75.99 60.49
N THR A 126 -24.13 -74.98 60.71
CA THR A 126 -24.13 -73.74 59.95
C THR A 126 -23.52 -73.88 58.56
N ALA A 127 -22.90 -75.00 58.20
CA ALA A 127 -22.25 -75.22 56.90
C ALA A 127 -23.21 -75.04 55.70
N SER A 128 -24.51 -75.22 55.90
CA SER A 128 -25.53 -75.04 54.86
C SER A 128 -26.07 -73.60 54.75
N LEU A 129 -25.68 -72.69 55.65
CA LEU A 129 -26.05 -71.27 55.59
C LEU A 129 -25.09 -70.50 54.69
N THR A 130 -25.61 -69.93 53.62
CA THR A 130 -24.85 -69.03 52.72
C THR A 130 -25.30 -67.58 52.90
N PHE A 131 -24.38 -66.65 52.71
CA PHE A 131 -24.67 -65.21 52.68
C PHE A 131 -24.73 -64.73 51.22
N GLY A 132 -25.40 -63.60 50.97
CA GLY A 132 -25.29 -62.92 49.68
C GLY A 132 -23.95 -62.23 49.50
N ASP A 133 -23.62 -61.86 48.25
CA ASP A 133 -22.48 -61.00 47.93
C ASP A 133 -22.62 -59.62 48.59
N ALA A 134 -22.08 -59.49 49.78
CA ALA A 134 -21.99 -58.23 50.52
C ALA A 134 -20.63 -57.56 50.28
N SER A 135 -20.22 -57.52 49.01
CA SER A 135 -19.10 -56.69 48.60
C SER A 135 -19.48 -55.23 48.79
N PHE A 136 -18.69 -54.49 49.58
CA PHE A 136 -18.62 -53.04 49.47
C PHE A 136 -17.97 -52.72 48.12
N ALA A 137 -18.78 -52.81 47.06
CA ALA A 137 -18.33 -52.60 45.71
C ALA A 137 -17.80 -51.17 45.61
N ASN A 138 -16.48 -51.05 45.47
CA ASN A 138 -15.80 -49.84 45.07
C ASN A 138 -15.55 -49.94 43.56
N PRO A 139 -16.55 -49.67 42.70
CA PRO A 139 -16.37 -49.78 41.26
C PRO A 139 -15.28 -48.81 40.77
N PRO A 140 -14.68 -49.05 39.59
CA PRO A 140 -13.86 -48.04 38.93
C PRO A 140 -14.71 -46.80 38.63
N ALA A 141 -14.15 -45.62 38.84
CA ALA A 141 -14.81 -44.37 38.49
C ALA A 141 -15.09 -44.29 36.97
N SER A 142 -16.24 -43.75 36.60
CA SER A 142 -16.57 -43.40 35.22
C SER A 142 -17.24 -42.02 35.16
N GLN A 143 -17.53 -41.53 33.95
CA GLN A 143 -18.28 -40.27 33.78
C GLN A 143 -19.73 -40.35 34.31
N THR A 144 -20.25 -41.55 34.59
CA THR A 144 -21.63 -41.77 35.04
C THR A 144 -21.75 -42.54 36.36
N VAL A 145 -20.64 -43.09 36.89
CA VAL A 145 -20.61 -43.92 38.10
C VAL A 145 -19.49 -43.43 39.03
N PRO A 146 -19.81 -42.95 40.25
CA PRO A 146 -18.81 -42.66 41.28
C PRO A 146 -18.01 -43.91 41.65
N GLY A 147 -16.69 -43.78 41.84
CA GLY A 147 -15.82 -44.93 42.08
C GLY A 147 -14.38 -44.54 42.39
N ILE A 148 -13.48 -45.53 42.38
CA ILE A 148 -12.03 -45.33 42.60
C ILE A 148 -11.33 -45.01 41.27
N VAL A 149 -10.35 -44.10 41.32
CA VAL A 149 -9.52 -43.68 40.19
C VAL A 149 -8.04 -43.64 40.60
N GLU A 150 -7.14 -44.05 39.70
CA GLU A 150 -5.69 -43.92 39.88
C GLU A 150 -5.24 -42.48 39.57
N LEU A 151 -4.21 -41.99 40.27
CA LEU A 151 -3.62 -40.68 39.98
C LEU A 151 -2.62 -40.76 38.82
N ALA A 152 -2.71 -39.84 37.87
CA ALA A 152 -1.78 -39.75 36.76
C ALA A 152 -0.39 -39.32 37.21
N THR A 153 0.66 -39.92 36.61
CA THR A 153 2.04 -39.45 36.75
C THR A 153 2.27 -38.14 35.98
N TRP A 154 3.44 -37.53 36.19
CA TRP A 154 3.86 -36.32 35.46
C TRP A 154 3.85 -36.52 33.94
N GLY A 155 4.49 -37.58 33.44
CA GLY A 155 4.57 -37.85 31.99
C GLY A 155 3.20 -38.15 31.36
N GLU A 156 2.29 -38.79 32.10
CA GLU A 156 0.93 -39.05 31.65
C GLU A 156 0.10 -37.76 31.59
N THR A 157 0.28 -36.87 32.57
CA THR A 157 -0.30 -35.51 32.58
C THR A 157 0.24 -34.65 31.44
N GLU A 158 1.52 -34.79 31.10
CA GLU A 158 2.15 -34.05 29.99
C GLU A 158 1.64 -34.51 28.62
N LEU A 159 1.58 -35.82 28.40
CA LEU A 159 1.10 -36.43 27.17
C LEU A 159 -0.40 -36.23 26.95
N GLY A 160 -1.22 -36.20 28.01
CA GLY A 160 -2.66 -35.90 27.94
C GLY A 160 -3.48 -36.91 27.13
N ARG A 161 -2.99 -38.15 26.96
CA ARG A 161 -3.64 -39.22 26.17
C ARG A 161 -4.52 -40.15 27.00
N ASP A 162 -4.39 -40.10 28.32
CA ASP A 162 -5.07 -40.97 29.26
C ASP A 162 -6.43 -40.37 29.65
N ASN A 163 -7.48 -41.19 29.57
CA ASN A 163 -8.85 -40.84 29.95
C ASN A 163 -9.36 -41.61 31.19
N ARG A 164 -8.49 -42.37 31.87
CA ARG A 164 -8.82 -43.24 33.00
C ARG A 164 -8.27 -42.77 34.34
N ARG A 165 -7.29 -41.85 34.35
CA ARG A 165 -6.61 -41.38 35.57
C ARG A 165 -6.92 -39.94 35.91
N ALA A 166 -6.85 -39.60 37.19
CA ALA A 166 -7.10 -38.26 37.70
C ALA A 166 -5.79 -37.44 37.81
N VAL A 167 -5.83 -36.19 37.35
CA VAL A 167 -4.69 -35.25 37.42
C VAL A 167 -4.73 -34.49 38.75
N THR A 168 -3.58 -34.38 39.42
CA THR A 168 -3.44 -33.59 40.65
C THR A 168 -3.23 -32.09 40.36
N PRO A 169 -3.52 -31.16 41.29
CA PRO A 169 -3.26 -29.73 41.11
C PRO A 169 -1.79 -29.42 40.77
N ALA A 170 -0.85 -30.20 41.29
CA ALA A 170 0.57 -30.09 40.97
C ALA A 170 0.86 -30.46 39.50
N GLY A 171 0.34 -31.61 39.05
CA GLY A 171 0.42 -32.06 37.66
C GLY A 171 -0.15 -31.03 36.68
N LEU A 172 -1.36 -30.55 36.95
CA LEU A 172 -2.02 -29.51 36.16
C LEU A 172 -1.19 -28.22 36.10
N THR A 173 -0.63 -27.78 37.23
CA THR A 173 0.18 -26.55 37.30
C THR A 173 1.44 -26.65 36.44
N ALA A 174 2.16 -27.77 36.44
CA ALA A 174 3.33 -27.95 35.58
C ALA A 174 2.93 -27.94 34.10
N ARG A 175 1.84 -28.63 33.74
CA ARG A 175 1.37 -28.68 32.35
C ARG A 175 0.95 -27.31 31.82
N LEU A 176 0.33 -26.48 32.67
CA LEU A 176 -0.05 -25.10 32.34
C LEU A 176 1.18 -24.18 32.18
N ARG A 177 2.23 -24.34 32.99
CA ARG A 177 3.49 -23.57 32.89
C ARG A 177 4.28 -23.84 31.60
N ALA A 178 4.00 -24.92 30.89
CA ALA A 178 4.59 -25.20 29.57
C ALA A 178 3.93 -24.42 28.43
N PHE A 179 2.81 -23.74 28.67
CA PHE A 179 2.18 -22.82 27.72
C PHE A 179 2.55 -21.37 28.03
N ALA A 180 2.43 -20.49 27.02
CA ALA A 180 2.60 -19.06 27.24
C ALA A 180 1.48 -18.49 28.13
N PRO A 181 1.76 -17.53 29.03
CA PRO A 181 0.74 -16.93 29.89
C PRO A 181 -0.26 -16.10 29.07
N LEU A 182 -1.52 -16.05 29.50
CA LEU A 182 -2.57 -15.26 28.84
C LEU A 182 -2.25 -13.75 28.84
N ALA A 183 -1.70 -13.25 29.94
CA ALA A 183 -1.22 -11.87 30.04
C ALA A 183 0.25 -11.81 29.61
N SER A 184 0.55 -10.96 28.63
CA SER A 184 1.91 -10.70 28.11
C SER A 184 2.70 -11.99 27.76
N PRO A 185 2.20 -12.82 26.82
CA PRO A 185 2.89 -14.05 26.42
C PRO A 185 4.29 -13.77 25.86
N GLY A 186 5.31 -14.33 26.50
CA GLY A 186 6.64 -14.46 25.91
C GLY A 186 6.64 -15.52 24.81
N LEU A 187 6.63 -15.09 23.56
CA LEU A 187 6.61 -15.99 22.40
C LEU A 187 8.03 -16.49 22.07
N SER A 188 8.16 -17.80 21.80
CA SER A 188 9.41 -18.45 21.40
C SER A 188 9.20 -19.36 20.19
N GLY A 189 10.28 -19.70 19.48
CA GLY A 189 10.20 -20.44 18.23
C GLY A 189 9.70 -19.58 17.06
N MET A 190 8.83 -20.13 16.22
CA MET A 190 8.22 -19.44 15.08
C MET A 190 6.69 -19.31 15.30
N PRO A 191 6.23 -18.34 16.12
CA PRO A 191 4.81 -18.14 16.37
C PRO A 191 4.08 -17.72 15.08
N THR A 192 2.91 -18.28 14.84
CA THR A 192 2.03 -17.92 13.73
C THR A 192 0.80 -17.16 14.24
N ALA A 193 0.28 -16.26 13.41
CA ALA A 193 -0.98 -15.56 13.64
C ALA A 193 -1.73 -15.40 12.31
N PRO A 194 -3.06 -15.23 12.31
CA PRO A 194 -3.80 -14.89 11.10
C PRO A 194 -3.35 -13.54 10.52
N THR A 195 -3.05 -13.49 9.22
CA THR A 195 -2.75 -12.25 8.52
C THR A 195 -3.99 -11.37 8.42
N ALA A 196 -3.92 -10.16 8.97
CA ALA A 196 -5.01 -9.20 8.93
C ALA A 196 -5.30 -8.70 7.50
N PRO A 197 -6.55 -8.32 7.17
CA PRO A 197 -6.86 -7.62 5.93
C PRO A 197 -6.11 -6.29 5.81
N ALA A 198 -5.82 -5.84 4.59
CA ALA A 198 -5.19 -4.54 4.33
C ALA A 198 -6.00 -3.37 4.94
N GLY A 199 -5.30 -2.38 5.50
CA GLY A 199 -5.93 -1.25 6.18
C GLY A 199 -6.40 -1.54 7.62
N THR A 200 -6.15 -2.72 8.18
CA THR A 200 -6.45 -3.02 9.59
C THR A 200 -5.61 -2.14 10.52
N VAL A 201 -6.27 -1.44 11.45
CA VAL A 201 -5.63 -0.65 12.53
C VAL A 201 -6.23 -1.11 13.85
N SER A 202 -5.49 -1.92 14.61
CA SER A 202 -5.89 -2.49 15.90
C SER A 202 -4.67 -3.02 16.67
N ASP A 203 -4.88 -3.47 17.90
CA ASP A 203 -3.85 -4.12 18.73
C ASP A 203 -3.53 -5.58 18.32
N GLN A 204 -3.99 -6.03 17.14
CA GLN A 204 -3.68 -7.35 16.61
C GLN A 204 -2.19 -7.47 16.27
N ILE A 205 -1.58 -8.63 16.55
CA ILE A 205 -0.21 -8.95 16.14
C ILE A 205 -0.10 -8.87 14.61
N ALA A 206 0.70 -7.92 14.12
CA ALA A 206 1.02 -7.78 12.71
C ALA A 206 1.88 -8.97 12.23
N THR A 207 1.38 -9.74 11.28
CA THR A 207 2.16 -10.80 10.64
C THR A 207 3.21 -10.22 9.69
N THR A 208 4.28 -10.96 9.42
CA THR A 208 5.28 -10.58 8.41
C THR A 208 4.64 -10.36 7.03
N ALA A 209 3.62 -11.14 6.68
CA ALA A 209 2.86 -10.97 5.44
C ALA A 209 2.06 -9.65 5.41
N PHE A 210 1.43 -9.24 6.52
CA PHE A 210 0.72 -7.96 6.63
C PHE A 210 1.69 -6.76 6.53
N VAL A 211 2.85 -6.84 7.17
CA VAL A 211 3.87 -5.78 7.10
C VAL A 211 4.44 -5.67 5.68
N GLN A 212 4.78 -6.80 5.05
CA GLN A 212 5.28 -6.83 3.68
C GLN A 212 4.27 -6.29 2.68
N SER A 213 2.99 -6.69 2.75
CA SER A 213 1.96 -6.16 1.85
C SER A 213 1.75 -4.65 2.03
N THR A 214 1.71 -4.17 3.28
CA THR A 214 1.57 -2.74 3.60
C THR A 214 2.75 -1.91 3.07
N VAL A 215 3.99 -2.34 3.33
CA VAL A 215 5.21 -1.64 2.89
C VAL A 215 5.33 -1.59 1.37
N HIS A 216 4.98 -2.68 0.68
CA HIS A 216 4.96 -2.70 -0.77
C HIS A 216 3.91 -1.73 -1.31
N GLN A 217 2.64 -1.87 -0.91
CA GLN A 217 1.53 -1.03 -1.36
C GLN A 217 1.78 0.48 -1.18
N ALA A 218 2.39 0.89 -0.07
CA ALA A 218 2.66 2.29 0.23
C ALA A 218 3.63 3.00 -0.76
N SER A 219 4.38 2.23 -1.57
CA SER A 219 5.36 2.78 -2.52
C SER A 219 5.07 2.45 -3.99
N VAL A 220 4.07 1.62 -4.30
CA VAL A 220 3.71 1.27 -5.68
C VAL A 220 3.41 2.52 -6.50
N GLY A 221 3.90 2.55 -7.74
CA GLY A 221 3.77 3.71 -8.63
C GLY A 221 4.77 4.83 -8.40
N GLN A 222 5.56 4.81 -7.30
CA GLN A 222 6.60 5.81 -7.07
C GLN A 222 7.64 5.80 -8.20
N ILE A 223 7.88 6.97 -8.79
CA ILE A 223 8.96 7.19 -9.76
C ILE A 223 10.23 7.59 -9.01
N VAL A 224 11.35 6.94 -9.35
CA VAL A 224 12.68 7.23 -8.79
C VAL A 224 13.71 7.34 -9.93
N LEU A 225 14.61 8.32 -9.82
CA LEU A 225 15.75 8.53 -10.70
C LEU A 225 17.03 8.09 -9.96
N GLU A 226 17.73 7.05 -10.45
CA GLU A 226 18.99 6.59 -9.85
C GLU A 226 20.11 6.46 -10.89
N PRO A 227 21.40 6.65 -10.52
CA PRO A 227 22.55 6.52 -11.42
C PRO A 227 22.90 5.05 -11.67
N ARG A 228 22.04 4.30 -12.36
CA ARG A 228 22.19 2.86 -12.64
C ARG A 228 21.77 2.50 -14.06
N THR A 229 22.18 1.33 -14.55
CA THR A 229 21.85 0.82 -15.90
C THR A 229 20.77 -0.27 -15.91
N SER A 230 20.57 -0.95 -14.78
CA SER A 230 19.54 -1.98 -14.54
C SER A 230 18.45 -1.46 -13.58
N ALA A 231 17.26 -2.09 -13.60
CA ALA A 231 16.19 -1.77 -12.66
C ALA A 231 16.51 -2.27 -11.22
N ARG A 232 15.85 -1.71 -10.21
CA ARG A 232 16.08 -2.07 -8.79
C ARG A 232 15.20 -3.25 -8.44
N ALA A 233 15.57 -4.04 -7.43
CA ALA A 233 14.63 -5.02 -6.86
C ALA A 233 13.31 -4.30 -6.44
N GLY A 234 12.16 -4.78 -6.93
CA GLY A 234 10.85 -4.14 -6.73
C GLY A 234 10.51 -3.01 -7.71
N PHE A 235 11.38 -2.68 -8.66
CA PHE A 235 11.16 -1.60 -9.64
C PHE A 235 11.30 -2.10 -11.08
N MET A 236 10.66 -1.40 -12.00
CA MET A 236 10.83 -1.56 -13.46
C MET A 236 11.34 -0.25 -14.07
N LYS A 237 11.94 -0.31 -15.26
CA LYS A 237 12.31 0.90 -16.01
C LYS A 237 11.04 1.62 -16.46
N ALA A 238 10.97 2.94 -16.33
CA ALA A 238 9.86 3.74 -16.85
C ALA A 238 10.06 3.98 -18.36
N ASN A 239 9.80 2.93 -19.16
CA ASN A 239 10.18 2.82 -20.57
C ASN A 239 9.01 2.53 -21.51
N GLY A 240 7.76 2.79 -21.09
CA GLY A 240 6.58 2.56 -21.93
C GLY A 240 6.25 1.09 -22.20
N VAL A 241 6.74 0.14 -21.41
CA VAL A 241 6.44 -1.29 -21.62
C VAL A 241 4.96 -1.62 -21.31
N VAL A 242 4.38 -2.53 -22.08
CA VAL A 242 3.04 -3.10 -21.81
C VAL A 242 3.18 -4.26 -20.83
N LEU A 243 2.28 -4.29 -19.85
CA LEU A 243 2.26 -5.25 -18.74
C LEU A 243 0.87 -5.89 -18.64
N ARG A 244 0.80 -7.08 -18.05
CA ARG A 244 -0.48 -7.74 -17.71
C ARG A 244 -0.97 -7.25 -16.34
N ARG A 245 -2.28 -6.97 -16.26
CA ARG A 245 -2.96 -6.56 -15.02
C ARG A 245 -2.94 -7.67 -13.95
N SER A 246 -2.95 -8.94 -14.37
CA SER A 246 -2.82 -10.11 -13.51
C SER A 246 -1.49 -10.19 -12.77
N ASP A 247 -0.41 -9.76 -13.43
CA ASP A 247 0.96 -9.95 -12.97
C ASP A 247 1.41 -8.78 -12.08
N TYR A 248 0.80 -7.61 -12.28
CA TYR A 248 1.07 -6.36 -11.55
C TYR A 248 -0.23 -5.71 -11.01
N PRO A 249 -1.06 -6.42 -10.22
CA PRO A 249 -2.40 -5.96 -9.85
C PRO A 249 -2.38 -4.70 -8.97
N GLN A 250 -1.35 -4.53 -8.13
CA GLN A 250 -1.18 -3.32 -7.32
C GLN A 250 -0.81 -2.10 -8.17
N LEU A 251 0.10 -2.26 -9.14
CA LEU A 251 0.49 -1.16 -10.04
C LEU A 251 -0.63 -0.81 -11.01
N TRP A 252 -1.44 -1.78 -11.43
CA TRP A 252 -2.69 -1.52 -12.15
C TRP A 252 -3.68 -0.72 -11.29
N GLY A 253 -3.92 -1.12 -10.05
CA GLY A 253 -4.75 -0.37 -9.10
C GLY A 253 -4.27 1.07 -8.91
N TYR A 254 -2.95 1.26 -8.75
CA TYR A 254 -2.33 2.59 -8.72
C TYR A 254 -2.63 3.37 -10.01
N ALA A 255 -2.37 2.79 -11.19
CA ALA A 255 -2.61 3.43 -12.47
C ALA A 255 -4.06 3.93 -12.61
N VAL A 256 -5.05 3.09 -12.29
CA VAL A 256 -6.47 3.45 -12.29
C VAL A 256 -6.77 4.61 -11.33
N SER A 257 -6.21 4.58 -10.11
CA SER A 257 -6.44 5.64 -9.10
C SER A 257 -5.65 6.93 -9.33
N SER A 258 -4.62 6.91 -10.19
CA SER A 258 -3.62 7.99 -10.31
C SER A 258 -4.14 9.30 -10.92
N GLY A 259 -5.30 9.29 -11.58
CA GLY A 259 -5.76 10.39 -12.43
C GLY A 259 -4.96 10.56 -13.75
N ALA A 260 -3.92 9.75 -13.96
CA ALA A 260 -3.03 9.78 -15.13
C ALA A 260 -3.14 8.50 -15.97
N LEU A 261 -4.32 7.88 -16.04
CA LEU A 261 -4.63 6.77 -16.96
C LEU A 261 -5.38 7.32 -18.17
N VAL A 262 -4.86 7.05 -19.37
CA VAL A 262 -5.47 7.43 -20.65
C VAL A 262 -5.72 6.21 -21.55
N THR A 263 -6.42 6.39 -22.65
CA THR A 263 -6.54 5.33 -23.68
C THR A 263 -5.21 5.14 -24.40
N GLU A 264 -4.96 3.94 -24.95
CA GLU A 264 -3.75 3.68 -25.76
C GLU A 264 -3.61 4.65 -26.95
N ALA A 265 -4.73 5.05 -27.56
CA ALA A 265 -4.74 6.09 -28.60
C ALA A 265 -4.25 7.46 -28.09
N HIS A 266 -4.70 7.90 -26.91
CA HIS A 266 -4.22 9.15 -26.30
C HIS A 266 -2.77 9.07 -25.84
N TRP A 267 -2.32 7.89 -25.39
CA TRP A 267 -0.93 7.63 -25.03
C TRP A 267 -0.02 7.81 -26.25
N GLN A 268 -0.37 7.16 -27.37
CA GLN A 268 0.33 7.28 -28.65
C GLN A 268 0.29 8.70 -29.24
N ALA A 269 -0.79 9.44 -29.01
CA ALA A 269 -0.97 10.83 -29.47
C ALA A 269 -0.20 11.90 -28.65
N GLY A 270 0.73 11.51 -27.78
CA GLY A 270 1.56 12.46 -27.02
C GLY A 270 1.31 12.49 -25.51
N SER A 271 0.78 11.42 -24.91
CA SER A 271 0.58 11.31 -23.45
C SER A 271 1.46 10.23 -22.83
N GLN A 272 2.71 10.10 -23.29
CA GLN A 272 3.59 8.99 -22.90
C GLN A 272 4.01 9.02 -21.41
N GLY A 273 3.90 10.17 -20.74
CA GLY A 273 4.08 10.29 -19.30
C GLY A 273 2.91 9.75 -18.46
N CYS A 274 1.79 9.38 -19.09
CA CYS A 274 0.65 8.72 -18.46
C CYS A 274 0.77 7.19 -18.52
N PHE A 275 -0.08 6.51 -17.76
CA PHE A 275 -0.42 5.11 -18.00
C PHE A 275 -1.39 4.98 -19.18
N SER A 276 -1.36 3.85 -19.87
CA SER A 276 -2.36 3.49 -20.88
C SER A 276 -3.26 2.36 -20.39
N SER A 277 -4.52 2.36 -20.82
CA SER A 277 -5.47 1.26 -20.71
C SER A 277 -5.03 -0.05 -21.39
N GLY A 278 -3.97 -0.01 -22.20
CA GLY A 278 -3.51 -1.16 -23.00
C GLY A 278 -4.57 -1.57 -24.02
N ASP A 279 -4.78 -2.89 -24.15
CA ASP A 279 -5.86 -3.48 -24.95
C ASP A 279 -7.29 -3.20 -24.42
N GLY A 280 -7.41 -2.64 -23.20
CA GLY A 280 -8.69 -2.37 -22.54
C GLY A 280 -9.07 -3.42 -21.48
N GLU A 281 -8.57 -4.66 -21.59
CA GLU A 281 -9.05 -5.84 -20.85
C GLU A 281 -7.97 -6.46 -19.95
N GLU A 282 -6.88 -6.98 -20.54
CA GLU A 282 -5.86 -7.76 -19.84
C GLU A 282 -4.58 -6.95 -19.55
N THR A 283 -4.29 -5.93 -20.36
CA THR A 283 -3.02 -5.19 -20.29
C THR A 283 -3.16 -3.73 -19.88
N PHE A 284 -2.03 -3.12 -19.54
CA PHE A 284 -1.86 -1.69 -19.35
C PHE A 284 -0.42 -1.30 -19.71
N ARG A 285 -0.17 -0.02 -20.01
CA ARG A 285 1.18 0.50 -20.26
C ARG A 285 1.60 1.41 -19.12
N ILE A 286 2.86 1.33 -18.70
CA ILE A 286 3.46 2.31 -17.78
C ILE A 286 3.95 3.56 -18.54
N PRO A 287 4.26 4.66 -17.86
CA PRO A 287 4.90 5.82 -18.48
C PRO A 287 6.23 5.48 -19.19
N ASP A 288 6.52 6.21 -20.26
CA ASP A 288 7.85 6.30 -20.87
C ASP A 288 8.47 7.65 -20.55
N LEU A 289 9.58 7.63 -19.81
CA LEU A 289 10.27 8.83 -19.34
C LEU A 289 11.71 8.91 -19.91
N ARG A 290 12.00 8.15 -20.96
CA ARG A 290 13.35 8.05 -21.54
C ARG A 290 13.68 9.28 -22.37
N GLY A 291 14.67 10.06 -21.92
CA GLY A 291 15.11 11.28 -22.61
C GLY A 291 14.28 12.52 -22.26
N GLU A 292 13.22 12.38 -21.46
CA GLU A 292 12.31 13.46 -21.11
C GLU A 292 12.86 14.33 -19.96
N PHE A 293 12.71 15.65 -20.08
CA PHE A 293 12.92 16.58 -18.97
C PHE A 293 11.64 16.71 -18.14
N LEU A 294 11.66 16.18 -16.92
CA LEU A 294 10.49 16.23 -16.03
C LEU A 294 10.30 17.65 -15.44
N ARG A 295 9.07 18.16 -15.51
CA ARG A 295 8.66 19.38 -14.78
C ARG A 295 7.37 19.14 -14.01
N CYS A 296 7.16 19.92 -12.95
CA CYS A 296 5.90 19.94 -12.22
C CYS A 296 4.74 20.35 -13.17
N TRP A 297 3.60 19.69 -13.02
CA TRP A 297 2.37 20.08 -13.69
C TRP A 297 1.84 21.39 -13.09
N ASP A 298 1.16 22.21 -13.90
CA ASP A 298 0.61 23.51 -13.50
C ASP A 298 -0.58 23.39 -12.54
N ASP A 299 -1.37 22.32 -12.70
CA ASP A 299 -2.55 21.98 -11.86
C ASP A 299 -3.46 23.17 -11.55
N GLY A 300 -3.69 24.04 -12.54
CA GLY A 300 -4.57 25.21 -12.44
C GLY A 300 -3.92 26.48 -11.91
N ARG A 301 -2.60 26.51 -11.69
CA ARG A 301 -1.85 27.73 -11.32
C ARG A 301 -1.89 28.82 -12.40
N GLY A 302 -2.08 28.46 -13.67
CA GLY A 302 -2.30 29.38 -14.77
C GLY A 302 -1.04 29.82 -15.53
N ILE A 303 0.14 29.24 -15.24
CA ILE A 303 1.36 29.48 -16.01
C ILE A 303 1.32 28.67 -17.31
N ASP A 304 0.73 27.47 -17.27
CA ASP A 304 0.68 26.51 -18.37
C ASP A 304 -0.68 25.79 -18.40
N ALA A 305 -1.76 26.59 -18.37
CA ALA A 305 -3.14 26.14 -18.19
C ALA A 305 -3.67 25.15 -19.26
N ALA A 306 -3.03 25.08 -20.43
CA ALA A 306 -3.42 24.17 -21.50
C ALA A 306 -2.81 22.76 -21.34
N ARG A 307 -1.80 22.57 -20.48
CA ARG A 307 -1.08 21.31 -20.37
C ARG A 307 -1.77 20.33 -19.41
N ARG A 308 -1.77 19.06 -19.79
CA ARG A 308 -2.31 17.95 -18.99
C ARG A 308 -1.18 17.19 -18.30
N ILE A 309 -1.50 16.53 -17.18
CA ILE A 309 -0.57 15.59 -16.55
C ILE A 309 -0.08 14.56 -17.58
N GLY A 310 1.22 14.22 -17.54
CA GLY A 310 1.82 13.22 -18.42
C GLY A 310 1.88 13.54 -19.92
N SER A 311 1.43 14.72 -20.38
CA SER A 311 1.53 15.09 -21.79
C SER A 311 2.97 15.46 -22.19
N TYR A 312 3.40 15.05 -23.38
CA TYR A 312 4.63 15.48 -24.01
C TYR A 312 4.58 16.98 -24.36
N GLN A 313 5.75 17.63 -24.42
CA GLN A 313 5.91 18.95 -25.01
C GLN A 313 7.32 19.06 -25.59
N ALA A 314 7.43 19.43 -26.87
CA ALA A 314 8.72 19.67 -27.52
C ALA A 314 9.47 20.86 -26.87
N SER A 315 10.80 20.90 -27.03
CA SER A 315 11.60 22.03 -26.57
C SER A 315 11.21 23.32 -27.29
N GLN A 316 11.01 24.40 -26.54
CA GLN A 316 10.70 25.72 -27.08
C GLN A 316 11.64 26.77 -26.49
N ASN A 317 12.34 27.51 -27.36
CA ASN A 317 13.11 28.67 -26.94
C ASN A 317 12.17 29.84 -26.63
N LEU A 318 12.54 30.67 -25.65
CA LEU A 318 11.84 31.94 -25.41
C LEU A 318 11.99 32.84 -26.64
N ALA A 319 10.91 33.52 -27.02
CA ALA A 319 10.90 34.46 -28.13
C ALA A 319 11.92 35.59 -27.87
N HIS A 320 12.82 35.81 -28.83
CA HIS A 320 13.86 36.83 -28.78
C HIS A 320 14.23 37.27 -30.21
N ALA A 321 15.00 38.35 -30.33
CA ALA A 321 15.48 38.87 -31.60
C ALA A 321 16.98 39.22 -31.51
N HIS A 322 17.67 39.16 -32.65
CA HIS A 322 19.08 39.53 -32.76
C HIS A 322 19.22 40.83 -33.57
N PRO A 323 19.95 41.85 -33.10
CA PRO A 323 20.20 43.06 -33.87
C PRO A 323 21.21 42.79 -34.99
N ALA A 324 20.73 42.66 -36.23
CA ALA A 324 21.58 42.56 -37.41
C ALA A 324 22.09 43.94 -37.88
N ARG A 325 23.29 43.98 -38.48
CA ARG A 325 23.88 45.18 -39.10
C ARG A 325 24.58 44.78 -40.39
N SER A 326 24.31 45.49 -41.49
CA SER A 326 25.12 45.39 -42.70
C SER A 326 26.38 46.26 -42.58
N GLY A 327 27.50 45.74 -43.09
CA GLY A 327 28.68 46.57 -43.37
C GLY A 327 28.48 47.40 -44.64
N PRO A 328 29.40 48.36 -44.95
CA PRO A 328 29.37 49.08 -46.21
C PRO A 328 29.49 48.12 -47.40
N ALA A 329 28.46 48.03 -48.24
CA ALA A 329 28.38 47.08 -49.34
C ALA A 329 28.57 47.79 -50.70
N GLY A 330 29.70 47.50 -51.36
CA GLY A 330 29.96 47.86 -52.76
C GLY A 330 30.31 49.33 -53.01
N ARG A 331 31.41 49.58 -53.73
CA ARG A 331 31.71 50.90 -54.31
C ARG A 331 30.99 51.02 -55.65
N HIS A 332 29.74 51.47 -55.65
CA HIS A 332 29.07 51.87 -56.90
C HIS A 332 29.60 53.23 -57.39
N GLY A 333 29.51 53.47 -58.69
CA GLY A 333 30.02 54.68 -59.31
C GLY A 333 29.04 55.19 -60.36
N HIS A 334 28.54 56.41 -60.16
CA HIS A 334 27.78 57.11 -61.18
C HIS A 334 28.74 57.60 -62.26
N ARG A 335 28.44 57.31 -63.52
CA ARG A 335 29.10 58.01 -64.63
C ARG A 335 28.45 59.38 -64.75
N ALA A 336 29.23 60.41 -64.49
CA ALA A 336 28.90 61.78 -64.88
C ALA A 336 29.46 62.04 -66.28
N TRP A 337 28.72 62.80 -67.10
CA TRP A 337 29.20 63.28 -68.39
C TRP A 337 28.86 64.77 -68.58
N SER A 338 29.68 65.44 -69.38
CA SER A 338 29.42 66.79 -69.88
C SER A 338 29.23 66.70 -71.39
N GLU A 339 28.16 67.30 -71.91
CA GLU A 339 27.96 67.38 -73.37
C GLU A 339 28.90 68.43 -74.01
N PRO A 340 29.31 68.24 -75.29
CA PRO A 340 30.05 69.26 -76.02
C PRO A 340 29.19 70.50 -76.33
N GLN A 341 29.21 71.49 -75.43
CA GLN A 341 28.58 72.79 -75.60
C GLN A 341 29.59 73.92 -75.33
N GLY A 342 29.36 75.09 -75.91
CA GLY A 342 30.21 76.28 -75.69
C GLY A 342 30.99 76.81 -76.91
N ARG A 343 30.65 76.43 -78.16
CA ARG A 343 31.24 77.06 -79.36
C ARG A 343 30.72 78.50 -79.51
N HIS A 344 31.40 79.44 -78.87
CA HIS A 344 31.24 80.87 -79.06
C HIS A 344 32.29 81.39 -80.05
N ASN A 345 31.95 82.45 -80.77
CA ASN A 345 32.88 83.17 -81.63
C ASN A 345 33.03 84.58 -81.08
N HIS A 346 34.26 85.11 -81.01
CA HIS A 346 34.48 86.54 -80.84
C HIS A 346 34.63 87.18 -82.21
N GLY A 347 33.86 88.23 -82.47
CA GLY A 347 33.93 89.00 -83.71
C GLY A 347 33.77 90.49 -83.42
N GLY A 348 34.66 91.30 -83.98
CA GLY A 348 34.56 92.76 -83.97
C GLY A 348 34.34 93.29 -85.39
N ARG A 349 33.72 94.47 -85.50
CA ARG A 349 33.71 95.29 -86.72
C ARG A 349 34.41 96.62 -86.40
N THR A 350 35.14 97.15 -87.36
CA THR A 350 35.58 98.55 -87.36
C THR A 350 34.44 99.44 -87.88
N SER A 351 34.44 100.73 -87.54
CA SER A 351 33.59 101.73 -88.18
C SER A 351 34.19 102.19 -89.50
N ASP A 352 33.34 102.65 -90.42
CA ASP A 352 33.72 103.15 -91.74
C ASP A 352 34.11 104.65 -91.67
N ASP A 353 35.14 104.98 -90.89
CA ASP A 353 35.62 106.35 -90.69
C ASP A 353 36.89 106.65 -91.50
N GLY A 354 36.91 107.75 -92.27
CA GLY A 354 38.08 108.18 -93.04
C GLY A 354 37.85 109.24 -94.13
N GLU A 355 36.60 109.56 -94.48
CA GLU A 355 36.28 110.58 -95.48
C GLU A 355 36.52 112.00 -94.96
N HIS A 356 37.28 112.80 -95.72
CA HIS A 356 37.50 114.22 -95.44
C HIS A 356 37.87 114.99 -96.73
N THR A 357 37.76 116.33 -96.71
CA THR A 357 38.06 117.21 -97.85
C THR A 357 38.92 118.42 -97.44
N HIS A 358 39.53 119.09 -98.41
CA HIS A 358 40.37 120.29 -98.21
C HIS A 358 39.98 121.40 -99.19
N ALA A 359 40.17 122.67 -98.78
CA ALA A 359 39.88 123.84 -99.61
C ALA A 359 41.16 124.65 -99.93
N SER A 360 41.25 125.19 -101.15
CA SER A 360 42.38 126.00 -101.62
C SER A 360 41.89 127.39 -102.06
N GLY A 361 42.56 128.45 -101.60
CA GLY A 361 42.11 129.84 -101.76
C GLY A 361 43.10 130.74 -102.48
N ILE A 362 43.06 130.75 -103.81
CA ILE A 362 43.82 131.69 -104.65
C ILE A 362 42.84 132.59 -105.41
N SER A 363 43.02 133.91 -105.30
CA SER A 363 42.14 134.94 -105.86
C SER A 363 42.90 135.85 -106.84
N ARG A 364 42.30 136.17 -107.99
CA ARG A 364 42.89 137.02 -109.06
C ARG A 364 42.40 138.47 -108.97
N ASN A 365 43.13 139.43 -109.56
CA ASN A 365 42.59 140.76 -109.92
C ASN A 365 43.31 141.35 -111.16
N ALA A 366 42.64 142.20 -111.97
CA ALA A 366 43.05 142.48 -113.36
C ALA A 366 42.83 143.93 -113.87
N MET A 367 43.74 144.40 -114.74
CA MET A 367 43.59 145.42 -115.82
C MET A 367 44.71 145.15 -116.86
N VAL A 368 44.62 145.17 -118.21
CA VAL A 368 43.65 145.62 -119.23
C VAL A 368 43.84 147.07 -119.78
N TYR A 369 44.67 147.24 -120.83
CA TYR A 369 44.27 147.80 -122.15
C TYR A 369 45.41 147.75 -123.20
N GLY A 370 45.09 147.30 -124.44
CA GLY A 370 45.88 147.62 -125.66
C GLY A 370 46.87 146.56 -126.19
N GLY A 371 46.44 145.78 -127.19
CA GLY A 371 47.34 145.29 -128.25
C GLY A 371 48.42 144.26 -127.90
N GLY A 372 48.09 143.20 -127.17
CA GLY A 372 48.98 142.08 -126.87
C GLY A 372 48.31 141.09 -125.91
N GLY A 373 48.58 139.79 -126.03
CA GLY A 373 47.98 138.79 -125.14
C GLY A 373 48.47 138.91 -123.69
N PRO A 374 47.64 138.66 -122.67
CA PRO A 374 48.10 138.66 -121.28
C PRO A 374 48.98 137.45 -121.01
N GLN A 375 50.25 137.70 -120.74
CA GLN A 375 51.20 136.73 -120.21
C GLN A 375 51.08 136.77 -118.68
N ASP A 376 50.50 135.72 -118.06
CA ASP A 376 50.41 135.57 -116.60
C ASP A 376 51.81 135.18 -116.05
N ASP A 377 52.70 136.16 -115.89
CA ASP A 377 54.00 135.98 -115.22
C ASP A 377 53.81 135.78 -113.70
N ILE A 378 53.68 134.52 -113.28
CA ILE A 378 53.70 134.14 -111.86
C ILE A 378 55.16 134.16 -111.38
N GLY A 379 55.64 135.34 -110.99
CA GLY A 379 57.02 135.55 -110.52
C GLY A 379 57.39 134.71 -109.31
N GLU A 380 58.64 134.23 -109.27
CA GLU A 380 59.17 133.36 -108.22
C GLU A 380 59.15 134.04 -106.84
N GLY A 381 58.22 133.60 -105.97
CA GLY A 381 57.97 134.23 -104.68
C GLY A 381 57.52 133.25 -103.60
N ARG A 382 58.45 132.40 -103.13
CA ARG A 382 58.35 131.51 -101.94
C ARG A 382 57.15 130.53 -101.93
N SER A 383 57.45 129.25 -102.08
CA SER A 383 56.53 128.16 -101.71
C SER A 383 56.18 128.24 -100.21
N ASN A 384 54.96 128.70 -99.90
CA ASN A 384 54.36 128.43 -98.60
C ASN A 384 53.85 126.99 -98.61
N ASP A 385 54.55 126.12 -97.88
CA ASP A 385 54.13 124.74 -97.61
C ASP A 385 52.80 124.74 -96.86
N ILE A 386 51.69 124.53 -97.57
CA ILE A 386 50.37 124.33 -96.96
C ILE A 386 50.35 122.92 -96.35
N ARG A 387 50.74 122.81 -95.07
CA ARG A 387 50.65 121.58 -94.30
C ARG A 387 49.37 121.59 -93.46
N THR A 388 48.58 120.55 -93.59
CA THR A 388 47.38 120.30 -92.77
C THR A 388 47.79 119.79 -91.39
N SER A 389 46.90 119.91 -90.40
CA SER A 389 47.11 119.34 -89.07
C SER A 389 47.06 117.81 -89.14
N ALA A 390 47.94 117.15 -88.39
CA ALA A 390 47.86 115.69 -88.21
C ALA A 390 46.63 115.33 -87.37
N ASP A 391 45.70 114.58 -87.96
CA ASP A 391 44.55 113.99 -87.27
C ASP A 391 44.31 112.55 -87.78
N GLY A 392 43.53 111.76 -87.04
CA GLY A 392 43.31 110.33 -87.32
C GLY A 392 43.52 109.39 -86.12
N ARG A 393 43.57 109.92 -84.89
CA ARG A 393 43.56 109.08 -83.68
C ARG A 393 42.16 108.49 -83.45
N HIS A 394 42.04 107.19 -83.62
CA HIS A 394 40.88 106.42 -83.15
C HIS A 394 41.33 105.26 -82.25
N GLY A 395 40.39 104.67 -81.52
CA GLY A 395 40.62 103.51 -80.66
C GLY A 395 39.51 102.49 -80.82
N HIS A 396 39.85 101.21 -80.66
CA HIS A 396 38.87 100.12 -80.69
C HIS A 396 38.49 99.71 -79.28
N THR A 397 37.22 99.36 -79.08
CA THR A 397 36.74 98.75 -77.83
C THR A 397 36.12 97.40 -78.16
N ILE A 398 36.56 96.35 -77.47
CA ILE A 398 35.95 95.02 -77.56
C ILE A 398 35.14 94.81 -76.27
N PRO A 399 33.79 94.80 -76.31
CA PRO A 399 33.00 94.41 -75.15
C PRO A 399 33.10 92.90 -74.95
N GLN A 400 33.55 92.50 -73.76
CA GLN A 400 33.62 91.11 -73.30
C GLN A 400 32.91 91.00 -71.94
N ASP A 401 32.23 89.91 -71.58
CA ASP A 401 32.13 88.60 -72.23
C ASP A 401 30.69 88.04 -72.24
N GLY A 402 30.41 87.13 -73.18
CA GLY A 402 29.20 86.32 -73.17
C GLY A 402 29.32 85.18 -72.15
N SER A 403 28.39 85.12 -71.19
CA SER A 403 28.31 84.01 -70.23
C SER A 403 28.06 82.67 -70.96
N HIS A 404 28.72 81.60 -70.50
CA HIS A 404 28.42 80.23 -70.91
C HIS A 404 28.23 79.33 -69.69
N VAL A 405 27.51 78.23 -69.88
CA VAL A 405 27.22 77.23 -68.85
C VAL A 405 27.62 75.85 -69.36
N HIS A 406 27.97 74.96 -68.44
CA HIS A 406 28.13 73.54 -68.71
C HIS A 406 27.03 72.77 -67.99
N ILE A 407 26.30 71.93 -68.72
CA ILE A 407 25.35 70.97 -68.14
C ILE A 407 26.10 69.67 -67.86
N VAL A 408 25.96 69.14 -66.65
CA VAL A 408 26.53 67.87 -66.23
C VAL A 408 25.39 66.90 -65.95
N GLY A 409 25.33 65.80 -66.71
CA GLY A 409 24.40 64.71 -66.50
C GLY A 409 25.01 63.61 -65.62
N MET A 410 24.16 62.86 -64.92
CA MET A 410 24.52 61.61 -64.26
C MET A 410 23.40 60.57 -64.48
N ASN A 411 23.75 59.29 -64.52
CA ASN A 411 22.76 58.23 -64.60
C ASN A 411 21.97 58.11 -63.29
N GLU A 412 20.66 57.86 -63.39
CA GLU A 412 19.88 57.33 -62.26
C GLU A 412 20.48 56.00 -61.80
N ALA A 413 20.45 55.74 -60.49
CA ALA A 413 20.82 54.45 -59.92
C ALA A 413 19.55 53.63 -59.71
N GLU A 414 19.52 52.43 -60.29
CA GLU A 414 18.45 51.46 -60.09
C GLU A 414 18.44 50.94 -58.64
N ASP A 415 17.25 50.67 -58.11
CA ASP A 415 17.08 50.02 -56.81
C ASP A 415 17.75 48.64 -56.81
N HIS A 416 18.52 48.33 -55.77
CA HIS A 416 19.22 47.05 -55.63
C HIS A 416 19.00 46.43 -54.24
N ILE A 417 19.03 45.11 -54.19
CA ILE A 417 18.67 44.31 -53.02
C ILE A 417 19.91 43.61 -52.48
N HIS A 418 20.09 43.65 -51.15
CA HIS A 418 21.08 42.83 -50.43
C HIS A 418 20.34 41.70 -49.71
N PRO A 419 20.40 40.44 -50.21
CA PRO A 419 19.78 39.32 -49.53
C PRO A 419 20.49 39.04 -48.20
N ILE A 420 19.72 38.95 -47.11
CA ILE A 420 20.21 38.54 -45.80
C ILE A 420 19.72 37.12 -45.53
N THR A 421 20.65 36.18 -45.39
CA THR A 421 20.37 34.81 -44.95
C THR A 421 20.72 34.70 -43.47
N ILE A 422 19.84 34.09 -42.68
CA ILE A 422 20.10 33.72 -41.28
C ILE A 422 20.06 32.20 -41.23
N ASP A 423 21.24 31.58 -41.15
CA ASP A 423 21.37 30.12 -41.05
C ASP A 423 20.97 29.62 -39.66
N THR A 424 20.60 28.34 -39.56
CA THR A 424 20.28 27.70 -38.28
C THR A 424 21.55 27.39 -37.49
N ASP A 425 21.63 27.88 -36.25
CA ASP A 425 22.68 27.53 -35.29
C ASP A 425 22.10 26.71 -34.11
N GLY A 426 22.89 25.78 -33.58
CA GLY A 426 22.53 24.87 -32.49
C GLY A 426 22.27 23.41 -32.91
N GLY A 427 21.78 22.62 -31.96
CA GLY A 427 21.42 21.20 -32.14
C GLY A 427 19.91 20.98 -32.19
N GLY A 428 19.48 19.74 -32.47
CA GLY A 428 18.07 19.37 -32.60
C GLY A 428 17.21 19.40 -31.32
N GLU A 429 17.73 19.89 -30.19
CA GLU A 429 17.01 20.00 -28.92
C GLU A 429 17.66 21.09 -28.04
N ALA A 430 16.85 21.96 -27.43
CA ALA A 430 17.34 22.93 -26.46
C ALA A 430 17.50 22.27 -25.07
N ARG A 431 18.75 22.15 -24.59
CA ARG A 431 19.09 21.40 -23.37
C ARG A 431 19.76 22.29 -22.30
N PRO A 432 19.29 22.29 -21.04
CA PRO A 432 20.10 22.75 -19.92
C PRO A 432 21.23 21.75 -19.63
N ARG A 433 22.25 22.16 -18.86
CA ARG A 433 23.23 21.22 -18.27
C ARG A 433 22.47 20.20 -17.41
N ASN A 434 22.62 18.92 -17.71
CA ASN A 434 21.87 17.83 -17.07
C ASN A 434 22.77 16.60 -16.82
N ILE A 435 22.25 15.64 -16.04
CA ILE A 435 22.89 14.35 -15.75
C ILE A 435 21.86 13.26 -16.07
N ALA A 436 22.25 12.27 -16.87
CA ALA A 436 21.39 11.14 -17.19
C ALA A 436 21.26 10.18 -16.00
N LEU A 437 20.02 9.97 -15.53
CA LEU A 437 19.66 9.00 -14.50
C LEU A 437 18.60 8.04 -15.07
N LEU A 438 18.55 6.81 -14.55
CA LEU A 438 17.54 5.84 -14.97
C LEU A 438 16.23 6.10 -14.22
N ALA A 439 15.20 6.51 -14.96
CA ALA A 439 13.83 6.57 -14.47
C ALA A 439 13.26 5.16 -14.27
N MET A 440 12.70 4.92 -13.10
CA MET A 440 12.09 3.66 -12.71
C MET A 440 10.80 3.88 -11.95
N ILE A 441 9.89 2.92 -12.03
CA ILE A 441 8.62 2.90 -11.30
C ILE A 441 8.57 1.69 -10.36
N ARG A 442 8.09 1.87 -9.12
CA ARG A 442 7.87 0.78 -8.17
C ARG A 442 6.71 -0.11 -8.63
N ALA A 443 6.93 -1.41 -8.68
CA ALA A 443 6.07 -2.36 -9.39
C ALA A 443 5.28 -3.31 -8.47
N TYR A 444 5.89 -3.71 -7.36
CA TYR A 444 5.41 -4.68 -6.36
C TYR A 444 6.21 -4.53 -5.06
#